data_AF-A0A2E3AWR3-F1
#
_entry.id   AF-A0A2E3AWR3-F1
#
_cell.length_a   1.000
_cell.length_b   1.000
_cell.length_c   1.000
_cell.angle_alpha   90.00
_cell.angle_beta   90.00
_cell.angle_gamma   90.00
#
_symmetry.space_group_name_H-M   'P 1'
#
loop_
_entity.id
_entity.type
_entity.pdbx_description
1 polymer ?
#
loop_
_entity_poly.entity_id
_entity_poly.type
_entity_poly.pdbx_seq_one_letter_code
_entity_poly.pdbx_strand_id
1 'polypeptide(L)'
;MSEDIVVPVVFFGALAGIVWLVSHYNYKKRLTLHETVRHAVDKGQDLTGETMEKLALITDPIRADLRRGVLFLAVGVAFGFLGVMVGMEEGEAVKPMIGVASFPVFIGLAYLGLWAASRRGQHG
;
A
#
# COMPACT_ATOMS: atom_id res chain seq x y z
N MET A 1 -27.20 10.16 -19.56
CA MET A 1 -25.76 10.48 -19.47
C MET A 1 -25.07 9.65 -20.53
N SER A 2 -24.30 10.26 -21.43
CA SER A 2 -23.63 9.57 -22.54
C SER A 2 -22.62 8.55 -22.01
N GLU A 3 -22.46 7.42 -22.70
CA GLU A 3 -21.52 6.34 -22.32
C GLU A 3 -20.09 6.85 -22.10
N ASP A 4 -19.67 7.84 -22.89
CA ASP A 4 -18.36 8.51 -22.79
C ASP A 4 -18.11 9.21 -21.44
N ILE A 5 -19.17 9.55 -20.71
CA ILE A 5 -19.08 10.15 -19.37
C ILE A 5 -19.24 9.08 -18.29
N VAL A 6 -20.15 8.13 -18.50
CA VAL A 6 -20.43 7.09 -17.50
C VAL A 6 -19.21 6.18 -17.28
N VAL A 7 -18.55 5.76 -18.36
CA VAL A 7 -17.43 4.81 -18.27
C VAL A 7 -16.26 5.35 -17.44
N PRO A 8 -15.72 6.56 -17.70
CA PRO A 8 -14.65 7.11 -16.88
C PRO A 8 -15.08 7.36 -15.43
N VAL A 9 -16.29 7.88 -15.21
CA VAL A 9 -16.80 8.18 -13.86
C VAL A 9 -16.90 6.92 -13.02
N VAL A 10 -17.44 5.83 -13.58
CA VAL A 10 -17.54 4.54 -12.88
C VAL A 10 -16.15 3.96 -12.62
N PHE A 11 -15.24 4.03 -13.59
CA PHE A 11 -13.88 3.53 -13.44
C PHE A 11 -13.11 4.25 -12.31
N PHE A 12 -13.06 5.58 -12.35
CA PHE A 12 -12.38 6.36 -11.31
C PHE A 12 -13.13 6.30 -9.97
N GLY A 13 -14.46 6.23 -9.99
CA GLY A 13 -15.28 6.02 -8.80
C GLY A 13 -14.99 4.68 -8.11
N ALA A 14 -14.80 3.61 -8.87
CA ALA A 14 -14.42 2.30 -8.34
C ALA A 14 -13.03 2.34 -7.71
N LEU A 15 -12.05 2.98 -8.36
CA LEU A 15 -10.71 3.17 -7.79
C LEU A 15 -10.75 3.95 -6.47
N ALA A 16 -11.46 5.08 -6.44
CA ALA A 16 -11.66 5.87 -5.23
C ALA A 16 -12.36 5.06 -4.13
N GLY A 17 -13.37 4.27 -4.50
CA GLY A 17 -14.10 3.39 -3.59
C GLY A 17 -13.21 2.31 -2.96
N ILE A 18 -12.36 1.66 -3.74
CA ILE A 18 -11.40 0.65 -3.22
C ILE A 18 -10.42 1.32 -2.25
N VAL A 19 -9.84 2.47 -2.63
CA VAL A 19 -8.91 3.21 -1.76
C VAL A 19 -9.58 3.62 -0.46
N TRP A 20 -10.79 4.18 -0.53
CA TRP A 20 -11.59 4.56 0.63
C TRP A 20 -11.88 3.36 1.53
N LEU A 21 -12.31 2.23 0.95
CA LEU A 21 -12.64 1.01 1.69
C LEU A 21 -11.42 0.48 2.45
N VAL A 22 -10.29 0.33 1.76
CA VAL A 22 -9.03 -0.14 2.37
C VAL A 22 -8.57 0.83 3.47
N SER A 23 -8.63 2.14 3.21
CA SER A 23 -8.27 3.18 4.18
C SER A 23 -9.16 3.12 5.43
N HIS A 24 -10.47 3.02 5.24
CA HIS A 24 -11.47 2.94 6.32
C HIS A 24 -11.24 1.72 7.21
N TYR A 25 -11.01 0.54 6.63
CA TYR A 25 -10.73 -0.66 7.42
C TYR A 25 -9.37 -0.62 8.12
N ASN A 26 -8.35 -0.01 7.50
CA ASN A 26 -7.06 0.19 8.15
C ASN A 26 -7.15 1.18 9.33
N TYR A 27 -7.94 2.24 9.19
CA TYR A 27 -8.24 3.17 10.28
C TYR A 27 -8.95 2.46 11.43
N LYS A 28 -10.01 1.69 11.14
CA LYS A 28 -10.73 0.91 12.16
C LYS A 28 -9.82 -0.09 12.89
N LYS A 29 -8.96 -0.82 12.17
CA LYS A 29 -8.00 -1.76 12.79
C LYS A 29 -7.09 -1.06 13.80
N ARG A 30 -6.57 0.13 13.48
CA ARG A 30 -5.73 0.91 14.39
C ARG A 30 -6.52 1.37 15.62
N LEU A 31 -7.74 1.85 15.43
CA LEU A 31 -8.60 2.28 16.53
C LEU A 31 -8.89 1.13 17.50
N THR A 32 -9.29 -0.04 16.98
CA THR A 32 -9.58 -1.22 17.80
C THR A 32 -8.35 -1.73 18.56
N LEU A 33 -7.15 -1.65 17.98
CA LEU A 33 -5.92 -1.97 18.71
C LEU A 33 -5.69 -1.02 19.89
N HIS A 34 -5.87 0.30 19.70
CA HIS A 34 -5.73 1.28 20.80
C HIS A 34 -6.78 1.07 21.89
N GLU A 35 -8.03 0.77 21.53
CA GLU A 35 -9.09 0.44 22.49
C GLU A 35 -8.77 -0.83 23.28
N THR A 36 -8.23 -1.86 22.62
CA THR A 36 -7.86 -3.13 23.28
C THR A 36 -6.72 -2.92 24.27
N VAL A 37 -5.70 -2.14 23.91
CA VAL A 37 -4.59 -1.77 24.79
C VAL A 37 -5.11 -0.97 25.99
N ARG A 38 -5.98 0.02 25.76
CA ARG A 38 -6.60 0.80 26.82
C ARG A 38 -7.41 -0.08 27.78
N HIS A 39 -8.22 -0.99 27.25
CA HIS A 39 -8.98 -1.95 28.07
C HIS A 39 -8.10 -2.90 28.87
N ALA A 40 -6.95 -3.32 28.33
CA ALA A 40 -6.00 -4.14 29.08
C ALA A 40 -5.39 -3.36 30.25
N VAL A 41 -5.01 -2.10 30.03
CA VAL A 41 -4.49 -1.20 31.08
C VAL A 41 -5.56 -0.94 32.15
N ASP A 42 -6.78 -0.61 31.77
CA ASP A 42 -7.88 -0.31 32.69
C ASP A 42 -8.25 -1.52 33.58
N LYS A 43 -8.03 -2.75 33.10
CA LYS A 43 -8.24 -3.99 33.85
C LYS A 43 -7.07 -4.37 34.76
N GLY A 44 -6.02 -3.56 34.82
CA GLY A 44 -4.83 -3.84 35.61
C GLY A 44 -4.02 -5.03 35.11
N GLN A 45 -4.14 -5.41 33.83
CA GLN A 45 -3.23 -6.40 33.26
C GLN A 45 -1.82 -5.79 33.21
N ASP A 46 -0.87 -6.45 33.85
CA ASP A 46 0.54 -6.18 33.61
C ASP A 46 0.84 -6.52 32.15
N LEU A 47 0.92 -5.49 31.32
CA LEU A 47 1.47 -5.60 29.98
C LEU A 47 2.95 -5.96 30.13
N THR A 48 3.24 -7.26 30.23
CA THR A 48 4.61 -7.78 30.27
C THR A 48 5.38 -7.23 29.08
N GLY A 49 6.66 -6.90 29.27
CA GLY A 49 7.49 -6.26 28.23
C GLY A 49 7.44 -6.97 26.87
N GLU A 50 7.29 -8.30 26.87
CA GLU A 50 7.13 -9.12 25.65
C GLU A 50 5.88 -8.76 24.83
N THR A 51 4.73 -8.48 25.48
CA THR A 51 3.49 -8.10 24.77
C THR A 51 3.58 -6.70 24.18
N MET A 52 4.25 -5.77 24.89
CA MET A 52 4.52 -4.43 24.38
C MET A 52 5.50 -4.44 23.20
N GLU A 53 6.53 -5.30 23.26
CA GLU A 53 7.49 -5.48 22.17
C GLU A 53 6.82 -6.06 20.91
N LYS A 54 5.95 -7.06 21.08
CA LYS A 54 5.12 -7.60 19.97
C LYS A 54 4.19 -6.55 19.38
N LEU A 55 3.60 -5.68 20.21
CA LEU A 55 2.76 -4.57 19.74
C LEU A 55 3.57 -3.52 18.95
N ALA A 56 4.79 -3.22 19.39
CA ALA A 56 5.70 -2.34 18.67
C ALA A 56 6.06 -2.93 17.28
N LEU A 57 6.28 -4.24 17.20
CA LEU A 57 6.55 -4.95 15.94
C LEU A 57 5.37 -4.92 14.95
N ILE A 58 4.12 -4.93 15.42
CA ILE A 58 2.93 -4.82 14.55
C ILE A 58 2.88 -3.45 13.86
N THR A 59 3.44 -2.43 14.51
CA THR A 59 3.43 -1.04 14.03
C THR A 59 4.76 -0.66 13.36
N ASP A 60 5.68 -1.61 13.19
CA ASP A 60 7.02 -1.38 12.64
C ASP A 60 6.92 -0.82 11.20
N PRO A 61 7.25 0.46 11.00
CA PRO A 61 7.14 1.09 9.70
C PRO A 61 8.11 0.46 8.68
N ILE A 62 9.25 -0.08 9.13
CA ILE A 62 10.31 -0.61 8.27
C ILE A 62 9.83 -1.87 7.55
N ARG A 63 9.22 -2.82 8.29
CA ARG A 63 8.64 -4.04 7.70
C ARG A 63 7.48 -3.71 6.77
N ALA A 64 6.68 -2.72 7.13
CA ALA A 64 5.57 -2.26 6.30
C ALA A 64 6.06 -1.65 4.98
N ASP A 65 7.14 -0.87 5.01
CA ASP A 65 7.72 -0.21 3.84
C ASP A 65 8.33 -1.21 2.86
N LEU A 66 9.06 -2.24 3.33
CA LEU A 66 9.57 -3.30 2.44
C LEU A 66 8.43 -3.99 1.68
N ARG A 67 7.38 -4.42 2.40
CA ARG A 67 6.24 -5.12 1.79
C ARG A 67 5.51 -4.23 0.79
N ARG A 68 5.29 -2.96 1.13
CA ARG A 68 4.65 -1.99 0.23
C ARG A 68 5.50 -1.74 -1.00
N GLY A 69 6.81 -1.54 -0.82
CA GLY A 69 7.75 -1.32 -1.91
C GLY A 69 7.74 -2.43 -2.95
N VAL A 70 7.83 -3.68 -2.48
CA VAL A 70 7.78 -4.87 -3.35
C VAL A 70 6.42 -5.00 -4.06
N LEU A 71 5.31 -4.78 -3.35
CA LEU A 71 3.97 -4.88 -3.94
C LEU A 71 3.77 -3.85 -5.05
N PHE A 72 4.18 -2.60 -4.82
CA PHE A 72 4.08 -1.53 -5.80
C PHE A 72 4.96 -1.76 -7.02
N LEU A 73 6.20 -2.26 -6.84
CA LEU A 73 7.03 -2.68 -7.97
C LEU A 73 6.38 -3.79 -8.78
N ALA A 74 5.84 -4.83 -8.12
CA ALA A 74 5.19 -5.93 -8.81
C ALA A 74 3.99 -5.46 -9.65
N VAL A 75 3.17 -4.55 -9.09
CA VAL A 75 2.05 -3.95 -9.83
C VAL A 75 2.54 -3.15 -11.04
N GLY A 76 3.59 -2.34 -10.88
CA GLY A 76 4.15 -1.58 -11.99
C GLY A 76 4.72 -2.46 -13.10
N VAL A 77 5.46 -3.52 -12.75
CA VAL A 77 5.94 -4.52 -13.71
C VAL A 77 4.79 -5.21 -14.42
N ALA A 78 3.71 -5.56 -13.69
CA ALA A 78 2.52 -6.16 -14.29
C ALA A 78 1.83 -5.22 -15.31
N PHE A 79 1.69 -3.92 -15.00
CA PHE A 79 1.16 -2.95 -15.95
C PHE A 79 2.08 -2.76 -17.17
N GLY A 80 3.40 -2.76 -16.98
CA GLY A 80 4.36 -2.71 -18.09
C GLY A 80 4.23 -3.93 -19.00
N PHE A 81 4.15 -5.13 -18.42
CA PHE A 81 3.94 -6.37 -19.17
C PHE A 81 2.60 -6.37 -19.90
N LEU A 82 1.52 -5.94 -19.24
CA LEU A 82 0.20 -5.79 -19.86
C LEU A 82 0.26 -4.83 -21.05
N GLY A 83 0.95 -3.69 -20.89
CA GLY A 83 1.14 -2.72 -21.97
C GLY A 83 1.86 -3.29 -23.19
N VAL A 84 2.85 -4.15 -22.98
CA VAL A 84 3.53 -4.87 -24.07
C VAL A 84 2.58 -5.85 -24.74
N MET A 85 1.85 -6.66 -23.97
CA MET A 85 0.90 -7.66 -24.50
C MET A 85 -0.21 -7.01 -25.33
N VAL A 86 -0.85 -5.95 -24.81
CA VAL A 86 -1.87 -5.18 -25.55
C VAL A 86 -1.23 -4.50 -26.76
N GLY A 87 0.01 -4.01 -26.61
CA GLY A 87 0.80 -3.40 -27.67
C GLY A 87 1.06 -4.30 -28.88
N MET A 88 1.01 -5.62 -28.72
CA MET A 88 1.17 -6.57 -29.83
C MET A 88 -0.05 -6.55 -30.78
N GLU A 89 -1.22 -6.20 -30.27
CA GLU A 89 -2.46 -6.05 -31.05
C GLU A 89 -2.68 -4.58 -31.43
N GLU A 90 -2.46 -3.66 -30.49
CA GLU A 90 -2.65 -2.22 -30.63
C GLU A 90 -1.35 -1.46 -30.31
N GLY A 91 -0.52 -1.21 -31.32
CA GLY A 91 0.82 -0.62 -31.14
C GLY A 91 0.86 0.74 -30.41
N GLU A 92 -0.23 1.50 -30.42
CA GLU A 92 -0.33 2.77 -29.69
C GLU A 92 -0.56 2.60 -28.18
N ALA A 93 -0.95 1.41 -27.70
CA ALA A 93 -1.26 1.15 -26.29
C ALA A 93 -0.01 1.09 -25.39
N VAL A 94 1.18 0.81 -25.95
CA VAL A 94 2.41 0.61 -25.16
C VAL A 94 2.79 1.88 -24.38
N LYS A 95 2.82 3.04 -25.06
CA LYS A 95 3.24 4.32 -24.46
C LYS A 95 2.37 4.74 -23.26
N PRO A 96 1.02 4.81 -23.37
CA PRO A 96 0.19 5.18 -22.23
C PRO A 96 0.25 4.15 -21.11
N MET A 97 0.34 2.86 -21.42
CA MET A 97 0.45 1.80 -20.40
C MET A 97 1.77 1.86 -19.62
N ILE A 98 2.90 2.12 -20.30
CA ILE A 98 4.17 2.38 -19.60
C ILE A 98 4.08 3.65 -18.75
N GLY A 99 3.39 4.69 -19.23
CA GLY A 99 3.09 5.89 -18.45
C GLY A 99 2.38 5.55 -17.14
N VAL A 100 1.30 4.77 -17.20
CA VAL A 100 0.55 4.32 -16.00
C VAL A 100 1.39 3.41 -15.11
N ALA A 101 2.17 2.49 -15.68
CA ALA A 101 3.06 1.58 -14.95
C ALA A 101 4.14 2.32 -14.14
N SER A 102 4.58 3.50 -14.60
CA SER A 102 5.63 4.26 -13.93
C SER A 102 5.27 4.69 -12.51
N PHE A 103 3.99 5.04 -12.25
CA PHE A 103 3.52 5.48 -10.94
C PHE A 103 3.77 4.45 -9.84
N PRO A 104 3.24 3.21 -9.92
CA PRO A 104 3.51 2.20 -8.91
C PRO A 104 4.99 1.80 -8.86
N VAL A 105 5.75 1.83 -9.98
CA VAL A 105 7.20 1.60 -9.92
C VAL A 105 7.91 2.62 -9.03
N PHE A 106 7.69 3.92 -9.26
CA PHE A 106 8.34 4.96 -8.46
C PHE A 106 7.89 4.96 -7.00
N ILE A 107 6.61 4.70 -6.72
CA ILE A 107 6.12 4.52 -5.35
C ILE A 107 6.82 3.33 -4.68
N GLY A 108 6.98 2.23 -5.40
CA GLY A 108 7.68 1.04 -4.93
C GLY A 108 9.13 1.33 -4.57
N LEU A 109 9.84 2.01 -5.47
CA LEU A 109 11.23 2.44 -5.27
C LEU A 109 11.36 3.39 -4.06
N ALA A 110 10.42 4.30 -3.86
CA ALA A 110 10.41 5.21 -2.71
C ALA A 110 10.31 4.44 -1.38
N TYR A 111 9.36 3.50 -1.28
CA TYR A 111 9.23 2.65 -0.09
C TYR A 111 10.46 1.78 0.17
N LEU A 112 11.07 1.21 -0.88
CA LEU A 112 12.32 0.46 -0.74
C LEU A 112 13.49 1.35 -0.33
N GLY A 113 13.54 2.59 -0.82
CA GLY A 113 14.53 3.58 -0.41
C GLY A 113 14.42 3.93 1.06
N LEU A 114 13.20 4.20 1.55
CA LEU A 114 12.92 4.43 2.97
C LEU A 114 13.33 3.22 3.82
N TRP A 115 12.92 2.01 3.42
CA TRP A 115 13.32 0.78 4.09
C TRP A 115 14.85 0.62 4.17
N ALA A 116 15.56 0.86 3.05
CA ALA A 116 17.00 0.74 3.00
C ALA A 116 17.71 1.80 3.87
N ALA A 117 17.19 3.02 3.95
CA ALA A 117 17.71 4.08 4.80
C ALA A 117 17.51 3.75 6.30
N SER A 118 16.30 3.32 6.69
CA SER A 118 15.99 2.93 8.06
C SER A 118 16.79 1.72 8.54
N ARG A 119 17.20 0.83 7.64
CA ARG A 119 18.09 -0.30 7.98
C ARG A 119 19.53 0.16 8.30
N ARG A 120 20.02 1.19 7.61
CA ARG A 120 21.38 1.74 7.86
C ARG A 120 21.48 2.46 9.21
N GLY A 121 20.41 3.14 9.63
CA GLY A 121 20.36 3.84 10.91
C GLY A 121 20.30 2.94 12.16
N GLN A 122 20.09 1.63 12.01
CA GLN A 122 20.10 0.66 13.12
C GLN A 122 21.48 0.03 13.39
N HIS A 123 22.47 0.30 12.54
CA HIS A 123 23.83 -0.26 12.63
C HIS A 123 24.91 0.78 12.98
N GLY A 124 24.53 2.02 13.30
CA GLY A 124 25.41 3.08 13.80
C GLY A 124 24.96 3.53 15.18
#